data_AF-A0A2M9KGA6-F1
#
_entry.id   AF-A0A2M9KGA6-F1
#
_cell.length_a   1.000
_cell.length_b   1.000
_cell.length_c   1.000
_cell.angle_alpha   90.00
_cell.angle_beta   90.00
_cell.angle_gamma   90.00
#
_symmetry.space_group_name_H-M   'P 1'
#
loop_
_entity.id
_entity.type
_entity.pdbx_description
1 polymer ?
#
loop_
_entity_poly.entity_id
_entity_poly.type
_entity_poly.pdbx_seq_one_letter_code
_entity_poly.pdbx_strand_id
1 'polypeptide(L)'
;MKFVVGDMAITTAGMDGDDRAIEFQVTADSEPEGMTRPGHFAIHRDHEAGWEAARLTVDPDSGGIPVAAVEWAVEFAREYL
;
A
#
# COMPACT_ATOMS: atom_id res chain seq x y z
N MET A 1 3.73 -8.46 6.20
CA MET A 1 5.17 -8.21 5.99
C MET A 1 5.42 -6.71 6.12
N LYS A 2 6.52 -6.26 6.77
CA LYS A 2 6.87 -4.83 6.93
C LYS A 2 8.07 -4.50 6.03
N PHE A 3 7.98 -3.40 5.30
CA PHE A 3 9.02 -2.87 4.44
C PHE A 3 9.31 -1.43 4.83
N VAL A 4 10.58 -1.03 4.82
CA VAL A 4 10.98 0.35 5.13
C VAL A 4 11.47 1.00 3.85
N VAL A 5 10.83 2.11 3.47
CA VAL A 5 11.14 2.89 2.26
C VAL A 5 11.39 4.33 2.67
N GLY A 6 12.67 4.73 2.73
CA GLY A 6 13.06 6.01 3.31
C GLY A 6 12.65 6.09 4.79
N ASP A 7 11.92 7.15 5.15
CA ASP A 7 11.41 7.37 6.52
C ASP A 7 10.02 6.72 6.77
N MET A 8 9.55 5.87 5.86
CA MET A 8 8.22 5.25 5.94
C MET A 8 8.31 3.74 6.13
N ALA A 9 7.34 3.21 6.85
CA ALA A 9 7.09 1.79 6.99
C ALA A 9 5.79 1.41 6.26
N ILE A 10 5.89 0.48 5.32
CA ILE A 10 4.76 -0.06 4.56
C ILE A 10 4.51 -1.49 5.04
N THR A 11 3.30 -1.76 5.49
CA THR A 11 2.90 -3.09 5.98
C THR A 11 1.75 -3.62 5.15
N THR A 12 1.84 -4.87 4.69
CA THR A 12 0.69 -5.57 4.09
C THR A 12 -0.31 -5.90 5.21
N ALA A 13 -1.48 -5.27 5.20
CA ALA A 13 -2.50 -5.44 6.24
C ALA A 13 -3.28 -6.76 6.07
N GLY A 14 -3.43 -7.23 4.84
CA GLY A 14 -4.05 -8.50 4.49
C GLY A 14 -4.34 -8.58 3.00
N MET A 15 -4.57 -9.79 2.50
CA MET A 15 -5.43 -10.01 1.34
C MET A 15 -6.80 -10.29 1.94
N ASP A 16 -7.86 -9.63 1.47
CA ASP A 16 -9.23 -9.74 2.01
C ASP A 16 -9.88 -11.13 1.79
N GLY A 17 -9.07 -12.15 1.44
CA GLY A 17 -9.49 -13.46 0.99
C GLY A 17 -9.69 -13.53 -0.52
N ASP A 18 -9.62 -12.40 -1.23
CA ASP A 18 -9.53 -12.32 -2.69
C ASP A 18 -8.06 -12.05 -3.08
N ASP A 19 -7.43 -12.96 -3.84
CA ASP A 19 -6.08 -12.82 -4.39
C ASP A 19 -5.95 -11.66 -5.43
N ARG A 20 -6.98 -10.82 -5.49
CA ARG A 20 -7.14 -9.68 -6.39
C ARG A 20 -6.98 -8.34 -5.69
N ALA A 21 -7.01 -8.31 -4.35
CA ALA A 21 -6.83 -7.11 -3.56
C ALA A 21 -5.69 -7.27 -2.56
N ILE A 22 -4.83 -6.27 -2.46
CA ILE A 22 -3.79 -6.22 -1.44
C ILE A 22 -3.93 -4.91 -0.69
N GLU A 23 -4.08 -5.02 0.62
CA GLU A 23 -4.20 -3.87 1.50
C GLU A 23 -2.84 -3.50 2.08
N PHE A 24 -2.56 -2.20 2.08
CA PHE A 24 -1.34 -1.60 2.59
C PHE A 24 -1.67 -0.56 3.65
N GLN A 25 -0.89 -0.62 4.71
CA GLN A 25 -0.83 0.43 5.73
C GLN A 25 0.54 1.11 5.64
N VAL A 26 0.53 2.44 5.55
CA VAL A 26 1.72 3.27 5.61
C VAL A 26 1.78 3.97 6.96
N THR A 27 2.85 3.74 7.68
CA THR A 27 3.19 4.51 8.88
C THR A 27 4.53 5.18 8.66
N ALA A 28 4.88 6.16 9.50
CA ALA A 28 6.26 6.57 9.57
C ALA A 28 7.11 5.45 10.22
N ASP A 29 8.37 5.31 9.81
CA ASP A 29 9.26 4.27 10.35
C ASP A 29 9.88 4.67 11.69
N SER A 30 10.16 5.97 11.86
CA SER A 30 10.55 6.61 13.12
C SER A 30 9.55 7.71 13.39
N GLU A 31 8.88 7.76 14.56
CA GLU A 31 7.85 8.76 14.87
C GLU A 31 8.30 10.20 14.52
N PRO A 32 7.83 10.79 13.41
CA PRO A 32 8.06 12.19 13.11
C PRO A 32 6.80 12.93 13.56
N GLU A 33 6.99 14.08 14.18
CA GLU A 33 5.93 15.04 14.51
C GLU A 33 5.20 15.47 13.21
N GLY A 34 4.24 14.67 12.70
CA GLY A 34 3.58 14.97 11.42
C GLY A 34 2.64 13.92 10.84
N MET A 35 2.91 12.61 10.97
CA MET A 35 1.93 11.57 10.59
C MET A 35 1.06 11.22 11.80
N THR A 36 0.00 12.01 12.01
CA THR A 36 -0.97 11.79 13.11
C THR A 36 -1.89 10.60 12.87
N ARG A 37 -1.99 10.10 11.62
CA ARG A 37 -2.81 8.95 11.26
C ARG A 37 -2.09 8.09 10.21
N PRO A 38 -2.11 6.75 10.32
CA PRO A 38 -1.62 5.86 9.27
C PRO A 38 -2.34 6.09 7.94
N GLY A 39 -1.61 5.93 6.84
CA GLY A 39 -2.17 5.88 5.50
C GLY A 39 -2.71 4.48 5.20
N HIS A 40 -3.89 4.37 4.60
CA HIS A 40 -4.49 3.09 4.23
C HIS A 40 -4.94 3.11 2.77
N PHE A 41 -4.44 2.16 2.00
CA PHE A 41 -4.85 1.97 0.60
C PHE A 41 -4.85 0.51 0.20
N ALA A 42 -5.54 0.21 -0.89
CA ALA A 42 -5.55 -1.09 -1.52
C ALA A 42 -5.27 -0.96 -3.02
N ILE A 43 -4.57 -1.94 -3.58
CA ILE A 43 -4.46 -2.11 -5.03
C ILE A 43 -5.29 -3.32 -5.46
N HIS A 44 -6.07 -3.14 -6.51
CA HIS A 44 -6.97 -4.15 -7.06
C HIS A 44 -6.57 -4.49 -8.48
N ARG A 45 -6.30 -5.76 -8.80
CA ARG A 45 -6.11 -6.20 -10.18
C ARG A 45 -7.39 -6.80 -10.75
N ASP A 46 -7.63 -6.54 -12.03
CA ASP A 46 -8.64 -7.27 -12.79
C ASP A 46 -8.12 -8.69 -13.12
N HIS A 47 -9.05 -9.64 -13.28
CA HIS A 47 -8.72 -11.06 -13.48
C HIS A 47 -7.88 -11.35 -14.74
N GLU A 48 -7.96 -10.48 -15.74
CA GLU A 48 -7.29 -10.63 -17.04
C GLU A 48 -6.15 -9.62 -17.25
N ALA A 49 -5.90 -8.76 -16.25
CA ALA A 49 -4.91 -7.69 -16.34
C ALA A 49 -3.80 -7.86 -15.31
N GLY A 50 -2.58 -7.48 -15.69
CA GLY A 50 -1.44 -7.40 -14.76
C GLY A 50 -1.61 -6.28 -13.74
N TRP A 51 -0.70 -6.24 -12.76
CA TRP A 51 -0.70 -5.22 -11.70
C TRP A 51 -0.44 -3.79 -12.23
N GLU A 52 0.07 -3.66 -13.46
CA GLU A 52 0.25 -2.38 -14.13
C GLU A 52 -1.08 -1.68 -14.44
N ALA A 53 -2.17 -2.44 -14.56
CA ALA A 53 -3.53 -1.92 -14.72
C ALA A 53 -4.32 -1.88 -13.41
N ALA A 54 -3.64 -2.12 -12.27
CA ALA A 54 -4.31 -2.18 -10.98
C ALA A 54 -4.96 -0.83 -10.63
N ARG A 55 -6.15 -0.92 -10.03
CA ARG A 55 -6.88 0.23 -9.53
C ARG A 55 -6.47 0.48 -8.08
N LEU A 56 -6.24 1.74 -7.74
CA LEU A 56 -5.93 2.17 -6.38
C LEU A 56 -7.21 2.63 -5.68
N THR A 57 -7.45 2.13 -4.48
CA THR A 57 -8.46 2.64 -3.54
C THR A 57 -7.75 3.19 -2.32
N VAL A 58 -8.12 4.40 -1.89
CA VAL A 58 -7.63 5.00 -0.65
C VAL A 58 -8.79 5.06 0.33
N ASP A 59 -8.57 4.64 1.56
CA ASP A 59 -9.56 4.78 2.62
C ASP A 59 -9.86 6.29 2.82
N PRO A 60 -11.13 6.75 2.77
CA PRO A 60 -11.46 8.16 2.99
C PRO A 60 -11.02 8.68 4.36
N ASP A 61 -10.88 7.80 5.35
CA ASP A 61 -10.37 8.10 6.68
C ASP A 61 -8.84 7.94 6.79
N SER A 62 -8.14 7.64 5.70
CA SER A 62 -6.68 7.51 5.65
C SER A 62 -5.94 8.80 6.04
N GLY A 63 -4.77 8.65 6.68
CA GLY A 63 -3.75 9.69 6.72
C GLY A 63 -3.11 9.95 5.34
N GLY A 64 -2.10 10.81 5.30
CA GLY A 64 -1.37 11.09 4.07
C GLY A 64 -0.65 9.84 3.52
N ILE A 65 -0.85 9.55 2.24
CA ILE A 65 -0.18 8.44 1.54
C ILE A 65 0.79 9.02 0.53
N PRO A 66 2.11 8.90 0.75
CA PRO A 66 3.09 9.35 -0.21
C PRO A 66 3.05 8.51 -1.49
N VAL A 67 3.18 9.17 -2.64
CA VAL A 67 3.15 8.49 -3.96
C VAL A 67 4.20 7.38 -4.05
N ALA A 68 5.38 7.58 -3.47
CA ALA A 68 6.44 6.58 -3.44
C ALA A 68 6.02 5.27 -2.73
N ALA A 69 5.10 5.34 -1.75
CA ALA A 69 4.57 4.14 -1.11
C ALA A 69 3.65 3.34 -2.05
N VAL A 70 2.90 4.03 -2.90
CA VAL A 70 2.05 3.42 -3.92
C VAL A 70 2.89 2.81 -5.04
N GLU A 71 3.90 3.53 -5.53
CA GLU A 71 4.82 3.03 -6.56
C GLU A 71 5.52 1.75 -6.10
N TRP A 72 6.06 1.75 -4.88
CA TRP A 72 6.66 0.56 -4.28
C TRP A 72 5.67 -0.60 -4.16
N ALA A 73 4.42 -0.34 -3.75
CA ALA A 73 3.41 -1.38 -3.60
C ALA A 73 3.03 -2.05 -4.94
N VAL A 74 2.96 -1.27 -6.03
CA VAL A 74 2.73 -1.79 -7.38
C VAL A 74 3.91 -2.65 -7.85
N GLU A 75 5.15 -2.20 -7.62
CA GLU A 75 6.34 -2.98 -7.95
C GLU A 75 6.40 -4.30 -7.16
N PHE A 76 6.13 -4.23 -5.86
CA PHE A 76 6.05 -5.42 -5.01
C PHE A 76 5.03 -6.43 -5.54
N ALA A 77 3.82 -5.96 -5.88
CA ALA A 77 2.79 -6.84 -6.41
C ALA A 77 3.22 -7.48 -7.74
N ARG A 78 3.87 -6.72 -8.63
CA ARG A 78 4.40 -7.24 -9.90
C ARG A 78 5.45 -8.34 -9.72
N GLU A 79 6.33 -8.19 -8.74
CA GLU A 79 7.50 -9.08 -8.58
C GLU A 79 7.22 -10.31 -7.73
N TYR A 80 6.24 -10.23 -6.83
CA TYR A 80 6.02 -11.25 -5.81
C TYR A 80 4.63 -11.93 -5.86
N LEU A 81 3.71 -11.51 -6.74
CA LEU A 81 2.32 -12.03 -6.83
C LEU A 81 1.77 -12.15 -8.25
#